data_AF-E3NWI3-F1
#
_entry.id   AF-E3NWI3-F1
#
_cell.length_a   1.000
_cell.length_b   1.000
_cell.length_c   1.000
_cell.angle_alpha   90.00
_cell.angle_beta   90.00
_cell.angle_gamma   90.00
#
_symmetry.space_group_name_H-M   'P 1'
#
loop_
_entity.id
_entity.type
_entity.pdbx_description
1 polymer ?
#
loop_
_entity_poly.entity_id
_entity_poly.type
_entity_poly.pdbx_seq_one_letter_code
_entity_poly.pdbx_strand_id
1 'polypeptide(L)'
;MSYNNNKIFQELTPNISIKNDIKAGLGTSFNKKKEMNRLLYYGSVESIPFYNCSWKSQSEWLETGLKRPLLGYPITVFGVFIELLYPPILYIIFKTKLIRHACYKIIVMLALVDMTATACSCLISGPLFIKGAVFCAYPEFIYVTGMFVLSEFFKIKVYVYPFKIFCVLKAR
;
A
#
# COMPACT_ATOMS: atom_id res chain seq x y z
N MET A 1 -25.73 25.97 8.02
CA MET A 1 -27.09 25.39 7.97
C MET A 1 -26.95 23.94 7.53
N SER A 2 -27.07 22.99 8.46
CA SER A 2 -26.83 21.55 8.22
C SER A 2 -28.10 20.91 7.67
N TYR A 3 -28.11 20.50 6.39
CA TYR A 3 -29.26 19.87 5.76
C TYR A 3 -29.23 18.35 6.04
N ASN A 4 -30.16 17.91 6.88
CA ASN A 4 -30.27 16.54 7.38
C ASN A 4 -30.99 15.66 6.34
N ASN A 5 -30.22 14.98 5.47
CA ASN A 5 -30.75 14.09 4.41
C ASN A 5 -31.28 12.74 4.93
N ASN A 6 -31.37 12.53 6.23
CA ASN A 6 -31.77 11.25 6.83
C ASN A 6 -33.26 10.91 6.66
N LYS A 7 -34.10 11.80 6.12
CA LYS A 7 -35.55 11.59 6.00
C LYS A 7 -36.04 11.04 4.65
N ILE A 8 -35.26 11.09 3.57
CA ILE A 8 -35.78 10.73 2.23
C ILE A 8 -35.60 9.24 1.89
N PHE A 9 -34.74 8.50 2.61
CA PHE A 9 -34.35 7.13 2.21
C PHE A 9 -35.04 6.00 3.00
N GLN A 10 -36.13 6.28 3.73
CA GLN A 10 -36.86 5.25 4.50
C GLN A 10 -38.00 4.57 3.73
N GLU A 11 -38.38 5.05 2.55
CA GLU A 11 -39.66 4.66 1.93
C GLU A 11 -39.58 3.87 0.62
N LEU A 12 -38.44 3.28 0.24
CA LEU A 12 -38.44 2.40 -0.93
C LEU A 12 -37.52 1.16 -0.77
N THR A 13 -38.18 0.00 -0.74
CA THR A 13 -37.74 -1.40 -0.95
C THR A 13 -37.64 -2.33 0.29
N PRO A 14 -38.38 -3.48 0.30
CA PRO A 14 -38.55 -4.36 1.45
C PRO A 14 -37.66 -5.63 1.39
N ASN A 15 -36.36 -5.51 1.09
CA ASN A 15 -35.49 -6.71 1.05
C ASN A 15 -34.16 -6.51 1.76
N ILE A 16 -33.99 -7.23 2.88
CA ILE A 16 -32.94 -7.05 3.90
C ILE A 16 -31.55 -7.47 3.38
N SER A 17 -31.47 -8.39 2.41
CA SER A 17 -30.19 -8.89 1.89
C SER A 17 -29.47 -7.87 0.98
N ILE A 18 -30.22 -7.11 0.17
CA ILE A 18 -29.67 -6.09 -0.75
C ILE A 18 -29.17 -4.85 0.01
N LYS A 19 -29.66 -4.65 1.24
CA LYS A 19 -29.36 -3.47 2.08
C LYS A 19 -27.89 -3.39 2.52
N ASN A 20 -27.20 -4.52 2.67
CA ASN A 20 -25.83 -4.54 3.19
C ASN A 20 -24.79 -4.25 2.10
N ASP A 21 -24.99 -4.80 0.90
CA ASP A 21 -24.08 -4.59 -0.24
C ASP A 21 -24.21 -3.17 -0.82
N ILE A 22 -25.44 -2.63 -0.90
CA ILE A 22 -25.67 -1.23 -1.28
C ILE A 22 -25.11 -0.28 -0.21
N LYS A 23 -25.16 -0.60 1.09
CA LYS A 23 -24.59 0.28 2.14
C LYS A 23 -23.06 0.33 2.10
N ALA A 24 -22.40 -0.76 1.69
CA ALA A 24 -20.96 -0.77 1.43
C ALA A 24 -20.60 0.00 0.14
N GLY A 25 -21.36 -0.17 -0.95
CA GLY A 25 -21.14 0.53 -2.22
C GLY A 25 -21.54 2.01 -2.23
N LEU A 26 -22.62 2.37 -1.51
CA LEU A 26 -23.10 3.74 -1.37
C LEU A 26 -22.35 4.47 -0.26
N GLY A 27 -21.90 3.77 0.79
CA GLY A 27 -20.97 4.31 1.79
C GLY A 27 -19.63 4.68 1.14
N THR A 28 -19.11 3.86 0.23
CA THR A 28 -17.89 4.19 -0.53
C THR A 28 -18.12 5.29 -1.57
N SER A 29 -19.25 5.29 -2.29
CA SER A 29 -19.56 6.34 -3.29
C SER A 29 -19.92 7.69 -2.65
N PHE A 30 -20.63 7.71 -1.52
CA PHE A 30 -20.94 8.93 -0.77
C PHE A 30 -19.73 9.47 -0.03
N ASN A 31 -18.85 8.61 0.50
CA ASN A 31 -17.56 9.02 1.07
C ASN A 31 -16.66 9.60 -0.03
N LYS A 32 -16.52 8.92 -1.18
CA LYS A 32 -15.77 9.43 -2.34
C LYS A 32 -16.34 10.74 -2.89
N LYS A 33 -17.66 10.90 -2.97
CA LYS A 33 -18.31 12.16 -3.38
C LYS A 33 -18.11 13.28 -2.37
N LYS A 34 -18.16 12.97 -1.07
CA LYS A 34 -17.88 13.91 0.02
C LYS A 34 -16.42 14.37 0.03
N GLU A 35 -15.47 13.47 -0.27
CA GLU A 35 -14.04 13.80 -0.41
C GLU A 35 -13.77 14.66 -1.66
N MET A 36 -14.34 14.30 -2.81
CA MET A 36 -14.16 15.09 -4.05
C MET A 36 -14.68 16.52 -3.90
N ASN A 37 -15.79 16.73 -3.19
CA ASN A 37 -16.31 18.06 -2.91
C ASN A 37 -15.38 18.90 -2.02
N ARG A 38 -14.58 18.26 -1.14
CA ARG A 38 -13.59 18.96 -0.31
C ARG A 38 -12.43 19.48 -1.14
N LEU A 39 -11.92 18.67 -2.07
CA LEU A 39 -10.85 19.09 -2.98
C LEU A 39 -11.28 20.25 -3.89
N LEU A 40 -12.52 20.21 -4.39
CA LEU A 40 -13.09 21.30 -5.19
C LEU A 40 -13.30 22.59 -4.38
N TYR A 41 -13.65 22.47 -3.10
CA TYR A 41 -13.88 23.62 -2.21
C TYR A 41 -12.57 24.29 -1.76
N TYR A 42 -11.55 23.50 -1.43
CA TYR A 42 -10.27 24.00 -0.92
C TYR A 42 -9.23 24.23 -2.04
N GLY A 43 -9.44 23.70 -3.24
CA GLY A 43 -8.60 23.90 -4.42
C GLY A 43 -7.29 23.10 -4.44
N SER A 44 -6.73 22.76 -3.28
CA SER A 44 -5.53 21.92 -3.12
C SER A 44 -5.69 20.97 -1.94
N VAL A 45 -4.85 19.93 -1.89
CA VAL A 45 -4.79 18.98 -0.77
C VAL A 45 -4.23 19.64 0.50
N GLU A 46 -3.33 20.61 0.33
CA GLU A 46 -2.63 21.31 1.41
C GLU A 46 -3.53 22.30 2.16
N SER A 47 -4.55 22.83 1.48
CA SER A 47 -5.52 23.77 2.05
C SER A 47 -6.66 23.08 2.81
N ILE A 48 -6.72 21.74 2.77
CA ILE A 48 -7.68 20.97 3.56
C ILE A 48 -7.24 21.02 5.03
N PRO A 49 -8.12 21.39 5.97
CA PRO A 49 -7.79 21.40 7.39
C PRO A 49 -7.30 20.01 7.83
N PHE A 50 -6.30 19.97 8.72
CA PHE A 50 -5.59 18.78 9.22
C PHE A 50 -4.56 18.13 8.27
N TYR A 51 -4.58 18.41 6.97
CA TYR A 51 -3.60 17.87 6.02
C TYR A 51 -2.35 18.75 5.86
N ASN A 52 -2.40 20.01 6.30
CA ASN A 52 -1.25 20.93 6.30
C ASN A 52 -0.19 20.63 7.37
N CYS A 53 -0.37 19.57 8.17
CA CYS A 53 0.52 19.14 9.27
C CYS A 53 0.96 20.24 10.26
N SER A 54 0.32 21.42 10.24
CA SER A 54 0.73 22.60 11.02
C SER A 54 0.08 22.64 12.42
N TRP A 55 -0.80 21.69 12.71
CA TRP A 55 -1.58 21.67 13.95
C TRP A 55 -0.75 21.25 15.16
N LYS A 56 0.07 20.20 15.01
CA LYS A 56 0.85 19.59 16.10
C LYS A 56 2.28 19.37 15.66
N SER A 57 3.18 19.36 16.63
CA SER A 57 4.57 18.96 16.41
C SER A 57 4.68 17.46 16.09
N GLN A 58 5.81 17.06 15.49
CA GLN A 58 6.06 15.68 15.06
C GLN A 58 5.88 14.65 16.19
N SER A 59 6.36 14.98 17.40
CA SER A 59 6.29 14.13 18.58
C SER A 59 4.87 13.95 19.09
N GLU A 60 4.06 15.02 19.11
CA GLU A 60 2.66 14.96 19.51
C GLU A 60 1.80 14.12 18.54
N TRP A 61 2.15 14.12 17.24
CA TRP A 61 1.52 13.25 16.26
C TRP A 61 1.81 11.76 16.51
N LEU A 62 3.02 11.43 16.95
CA LEU A 62 3.40 10.06 17.31
C LEU A 62 2.68 9.56 18.57
N GLU A 63 2.34 10.44 19.49
CA GLU A 63 1.58 10.10 20.69
C GLU A 63 0.08 9.96 20.44
N THR A 64 -0.45 10.74 19.50
CA THR A 64 -1.86 10.67 19.08
C THR A 64 -2.15 9.38 18.29
N GLY A 65 -1.13 8.80 17.66
CA GLY A 65 -1.24 7.61 16.82
C GLY A 65 -1.59 6.33 17.59
N LEU A 66 -2.44 5.48 16.99
CA LEU A 66 -2.79 4.18 17.54
C LEU A 66 -1.61 3.20 17.38
N LYS A 67 -0.87 2.97 18.46
CA LYS A 67 0.25 2.03 18.49
C LYS A 67 -0.27 0.59 18.46
N ARG A 68 0.12 -0.19 17.46
CA ARG A 68 -0.23 -1.62 17.32
C ARG A 68 1.02 -2.49 17.31
N PRO A 69 1.77 -2.55 18.43
CA PRO A 69 3.06 -3.25 18.49
C PRO A 69 2.92 -4.76 18.24
N LEU A 70 1.79 -5.36 18.65
CA LEU A 70 1.47 -6.77 18.42
C LEU A 70 1.41 -7.15 16.93
N LEU A 71 1.04 -6.21 16.05
CA LEU A 71 1.07 -6.43 14.61
C LEU A 71 2.43 -6.03 14.01
N GLY A 72 3.02 -4.94 14.49
CA GLY A 72 4.28 -4.41 13.94
C GLY A 72 5.47 -5.35 14.12
N TYR A 73 5.67 -5.87 15.34
CA TYR A 73 6.83 -6.73 15.64
C TYR A 73 6.91 -8.01 14.79
N PRO A 74 5.88 -8.86 14.69
CA PRO A 74 5.98 -10.08 13.90
C PRO A 74 6.18 -9.80 12.40
N ILE A 75 5.58 -8.73 11.87
CA ILE A 75 5.74 -8.35 10.46
C ILE A 75 7.18 -7.91 10.18
N THR A 76 7.78 -7.10 11.06
CA THR A 76 9.18 -6.68 10.90
C THR A 76 10.14 -7.85 11.02
N VAL A 77 9.97 -8.71 12.03
CA VAL A 77 10.84 -9.89 12.21
C VAL A 77 10.76 -10.84 11.02
N PHE A 78 9.55 -11.11 10.53
CA PHE A 78 9.35 -11.93 9.35
C PHE A 78 9.99 -11.30 8.10
N GLY A 79 9.82 -10.00 7.89
CA GLY A 79 10.44 -9.28 6.78
C GLY A 79 11.96 -9.35 6.81
N VAL A 80 12.58 -9.12 7.98
CA VAL A 80 14.04 -9.22 8.15
C VAL A 80 14.54 -10.64 7.85
N PHE A 81 13.84 -11.66 8.32
CA PHE A 81 14.22 -13.05 8.07
C PHE A 81 14.21 -13.39 6.58
N ILE A 82 13.17 -12.97 5.86
CA ILE A 82 13.04 -13.18 4.42
C ILE A 82 14.10 -12.40 3.64
N GLU A 83 14.38 -11.14 4.01
CA GLU A 83 15.40 -10.31 3.39
C GLU A 83 16.81 -10.90 3.55
N LEU A 84 17.08 -11.61 4.64
CA LEU A 84 18.33 -12.35 4.84
C LEU A 84 18.43 -13.62 3.99
N LEU A 85 17.29 -14.22 3.65
CA LEU A 85 17.23 -15.48 2.90
C LEU A 85 17.36 -15.28 1.38
N TYR A 86 16.93 -14.14 0.83
CA TYR A 86 17.02 -13.85 -0.60
C TYR A 86 18.47 -13.72 -1.16
N PRO A 87 19.40 -12.99 -0.52
CA PRO A 87 20.78 -12.83 -0.99
C PRO A 87 21.55 -14.15 -1.20
N PRO A 88 21.54 -15.13 -0.27
CA PRO A 88 22.25 -16.39 -0.49
C PRO A 88 21.66 -17.21 -1.64
N ILE A 89 20.34 -17.17 -1.84
CA ILE A 89 19.67 -17.84 -2.97
C ILE A 89 20.13 -17.23 -4.29
N LEU A 90 20.12 -15.90 -4.38
CA LEU A 90 20.63 -15.18 -5.56
C LEU A 90 22.10 -15.49 -5.81
N TYR A 91 22.93 -15.46 -4.76
CA TYR A 91 24.37 -15.75 -4.84
C TYR A 91 24.65 -17.13 -5.45
N ILE A 92 23.91 -18.17 -5.03
CA ILE A 92 24.08 -19.53 -5.57
C ILE A 92 23.71 -19.58 -7.06
N ILE A 93 22.63 -18.91 -7.47
CA ILE A 93 22.19 -18.86 -8.88
C ILE A 93 23.25 -18.16 -9.76
N PHE A 94 23.85 -17.08 -9.27
CA PHE A 94 24.93 -16.39 -9.98
C PHE A 94 26.20 -17.25 -10.05
N LYS A 95 26.59 -17.90 -8.94
CA LYS A 95 27.78 -18.76 -8.88
C LYS A 95 27.70 -19.95 -9.84
N THR A 96 26.54 -20.58 -9.90
CA THR A 96 26.31 -21.78 -10.72
C THR A 96 26.09 -21.45 -12.21
N LYS A 97 26.08 -20.16 -12.60
CA LYS A 97 25.84 -19.67 -13.98
C LYS A 97 24.52 -20.19 -14.59
N LEU A 98 23.54 -20.52 -13.75
CA LEU A 98 22.23 -21.06 -14.16
C LEU A 98 21.33 -20.02 -14.86
N ILE A 99 21.69 -18.73 -14.80
CA ILE A 99 21.06 -17.62 -15.54
C ILE A 99 20.99 -17.83 -17.05
N ARG A 100 21.78 -18.76 -17.61
CA ARG A 100 21.69 -19.15 -19.01
C ARG A 100 20.29 -19.66 -19.40
N HIS A 101 19.53 -20.22 -18.46
CA HIS A 101 18.16 -20.67 -18.70
C HIS A 101 17.14 -19.56 -18.40
N ALA A 102 16.15 -19.41 -19.28
CA ALA A 102 15.11 -18.37 -19.16
C ALA A 102 14.33 -18.47 -17.84
N CYS A 103 14.10 -19.67 -17.31
CA CYS A 103 13.40 -19.88 -16.04
C CYS A 103 14.16 -19.25 -14.85
N TYR A 104 15.47 -19.51 -14.73
CA TYR A 104 16.28 -18.92 -13.66
C TYR A 104 16.40 -17.40 -13.77
N LYS A 105 16.38 -16.85 -15.00
CA LYS A 105 16.35 -15.40 -15.22
C LYS A 105 15.08 -14.76 -14.63
N ILE A 106 13.92 -15.42 -14.75
CA ILE A 106 12.66 -14.95 -14.15
C ILE A 106 12.74 -15.02 -12.63
N ILE A 107 13.26 -16.13 -12.07
CA ILE A 107 13.40 -16.31 -10.61
C ILE A 107 14.26 -15.18 -10.01
N VAL A 108 15.37 -14.81 -10.67
CA VAL A 108 16.23 -13.70 -10.22
C VAL A 108 15.49 -12.37 -10.27
N MET A 109 14.75 -12.08 -11.34
CA MET A 109 13.98 -10.83 -11.44
C MET A 109 12.86 -10.75 -10.40
N LEU A 110 12.18 -11.87 -10.14
CA LEU A 110 11.14 -11.96 -9.12
C LEU A 110 11.73 -11.75 -7.72
N ALA A 111 12.86 -12.39 -7.41
CA ALA A 111 13.55 -12.21 -6.14
C ALA A 111 13.99 -10.75 -5.91
N LEU A 112 14.48 -10.05 -6.93
CA LEU A 112 14.83 -8.62 -6.81
C LEU A 112 13.61 -7.74 -6.50
N VAL A 113 12.48 -8.01 -7.14
CA VAL A 113 11.22 -7.31 -6.88
C VAL A 113 10.68 -7.64 -5.48
N ASP A 114 10.80 -8.89 -5.05
CA ASP A 114 10.35 -9.29 -3.72
C ASP A 114 11.20 -8.64 -2.62
N MET A 115 12.52 -8.48 -2.81
CA MET A 115 13.39 -7.76 -1.87
C MET A 115 13.00 -6.28 -1.75
N THR A 116 12.76 -5.59 -2.87
CA THR A 116 12.34 -4.17 -2.84
C THR A 116 10.94 -4.00 -2.23
N ALA A 117 10.01 -4.90 -2.55
CA ALA A 117 8.67 -4.91 -1.98
C ALA A 117 8.68 -5.22 -0.48
N THR A 118 9.44 -6.24 -0.04
CA THR A 118 9.55 -6.63 1.37
C THR A 118 10.22 -5.53 2.19
N ALA A 119 11.23 -4.85 1.65
CA ALA A 119 11.82 -3.68 2.29
C ALA A 119 10.79 -2.57 2.53
N CYS A 120 9.99 -2.21 1.53
CA CYS A 120 8.99 -1.15 1.67
C CYS A 120 7.80 -1.55 2.56
N SER A 121 7.34 -2.80 2.44
CA SER A 121 6.13 -3.26 3.13
C SER A 121 6.39 -3.75 4.55
N CYS A 122 7.54 -4.37 4.84
CA CYS A 122 7.81 -4.98 6.15
C CYS A 122 8.83 -4.19 6.96
N LEU A 123 9.96 -3.79 6.35
CA LEU A 123 11.02 -3.06 7.06
C LEU A 123 10.65 -1.61 7.33
N ILE A 124 9.95 -0.96 6.40
CA ILE A 124 9.50 0.41 6.59
C ILE A 124 8.17 0.46 7.36
N SER A 125 7.14 -0.25 6.88
CA SER A 125 5.81 -0.13 7.50
C SER A 125 5.75 -0.72 8.91
N GLY A 126 6.54 -1.76 9.22
CA GLY A 126 6.51 -2.42 10.52
C GLY A 126 6.93 -1.51 11.69
N PRO A 127 8.11 -0.84 11.66
CA PRO A 127 8.47 0.17 12.65
C PRO A 127 7.49 1.33 12.74
N LEU A 128 6.90 1.74 11.59
CA LEU A 128 5.84 2.75 11.56
C LEU A 128 4.61 2.30 12.37
N PHE A 129 4.20 1.03 12.28
CA PHE A 129 3.11 0.47 13.08
C PHE A 129 3.43 0.38 14.59
N ILE A 130 4.69 0.10 14.94
CA ILE A 130 5.15 0.07 16.35
C ILE A 130 5.10 1.48 16.94
N LYS A 131 5.56 2.49 16.19
CA LYS A 131 5.55 3.90 16.61
C LYS A 131 4.15 4.52 16.57
N GLY A 132 3.22 3.96 15.81
CA GLY A 132 1.89 4.53 15.58
C GLY A 132 1.95 5.74 14.62
N ALA A 133 2.88 5.74 13.68
CA ALA A 133 3.11 6.89 12.81
C ALA A 133 1.89 7.20 11.93
N VAL A 134 1.47 8.45 11.95
CA VAL A 134 0.47 9.02 11.02
C VAL A 134 1.19 9.75 9.87
N PHE A 135 0.49 10.11 8.80
CA PHE A 135 1.08 10.81 7.65
C PHE A 135 1.91 12.05 8.06
N CYS A 136 1.38 12.86 8.97
CA CYS A 136 2.07 14.04 9.49
C CYS A 136 3.20 13.75 10.49
N ALA A 137 3.48 12.50 10.83
CA ALA A 137 4.60 12.12 11.69
C ALA A 137 5.92 11.95 10.93
N TYR A 138 5.89 11.66 9.62
CA TYR A 138 7.07 11.60 8.75
C TYR A 138 6.66 11.83 7.29
N PRO A 139 6.24 13.05 6.89
CA PRO A 139 5.59 13.29 5.60
C PRO A 139 6.50 12.95 4.40
N GLU A 140 7.75 13.43 4.41
CA GLU A 140 8.73 13.17 3.34
C GLU A 140 9.01 11.67 3.18
N PHE A 141 9.25 10.98 4.29
CA PHE A 141 9.59 9.57 4.28
C PHE A 141 8.44 8.69 3.80
N ILE A 142 7.21 8.96 4.25
CA ILE A 142 6.01 8.24 3.84
C ILE A 142 5.71 8.51 2.36
N TYR A 143 5.90 9.75 1.90
CA TYR A 143 5.72 10.11 0.50
C TYR A 143 6.70 9.39 -0.42
N VAL A 144 8.00 9.44 -0.12
CA VAL A 144 9.05 8.77 -0.88
C VAL A 144 8.83 7.25 -0.91
N THR A 145 8.50 6.64 0.24
CA THR A 145 8.22 5.21 0.32
C THR A 145 6.99 4.83 -0.52
N GLY A 146 5.94 5.65 -0.52
CA GLY A 146 4.75 5.44 -1.34
C GLY A 146 5.05 5.46 -2.84
N MET A 147 5.94 6.37 -3.28
CA MET A 147 6.39 6.42 -4.67
C MET A 147 7.17 5.16 -5.06
N PHE A 148 8.03 4.65 -4.18
CA PHE A 148 8.74 3.39 -4.44
C PHE A 148 7.77 2.22 -4.60
N VAL A 149 6.79 2.07 -3.70
CA VAL A 149 5.79 0.99 -3.78
C VAL A 149 5.00 1.03 -5.10
N LEU A 150 4.59 2.22 -5.55
CA LEU A 150 3.91 2.36 -6.83
C LEU A 150 4.83 1.98 -8.00
N SER A 151 6.11 2.36 -7.94
CA SER A 151 7.08 2.02 -8.98
C SER A 151 7.30 0.51 -9.11
N GLU A 152 7.34 -0.22 -7.99
CA GLU A 152 7.48 -1.69 -7.99
C GLU A 152 6.26 -2.37 -8.63
N PHE A 153 5.05 -1.86 -8.39
CA PHE A 153 3.84 -2.37 -9.03
C PHE A 153 3.87 -2.25 -10.57
N PHE A 154 4.37 -1.12 -11.08
CA PHE A 154 4.56 -0.95 -12.52
C PHE A 154 5.65 -1.87 -13.09
N LYS A 155 6.77 -2.06 -12.37
CA LYS A 155 7.83 -2.99 -12.76
C LYS A 155 7.32 -4.42 -12.88
N ILE A 156 6.52 -4.90 -11.93
CA ILE A 156 5.92 -6.25 -11.99
C ILE A 156 5.12 -6.43 -13.29
N LYS A 157 4.25 -5.48 -13.62
CA LYS A 157 3.45 -5.55 -14.85
C LYS A 157 4.32 -5.50 -16.10
N VAL A 158 5.31 -4.62 -16.14
CA VAL A 158 6.14 -4.40 -17.33
C VAL A 158 7.16 -5.52 -17.55
N TYR A 159 7.72 -6.13 -16.50
CA TYR A 159 8.76 -7.15 -16.64
C TYR A 159 8.21 -8.58 -16.61
N VAL A 160 7.18 -8.88 -15.81
CA VAL A 160 6.69 -10.26 -15.64
C VAL A 160 5.72 -10.66 -16.75
N TYR A 161 4.84 -9.77 -17.21
CA TYR A 161 3.85 -10.09 -18.24
C TYR A 161 4.45 -10.42 -19.61
N PRO A 162 5.34 -9.58 -20.20
CA PRO A 162 5.88 -9.89 -21.52
C PRO A 162 6.82 -11.11 -21.49
N PHE A 163 7.50 -11.36 -20.36
CA PHE A 163 8.40 -12.51 -20.24
C PHE A 163 7.67 -13.84 -20.09
N LYS A 164 6.52 -13.87 -19.40
CA LYS A 164 5.64 -15.05 -19.38
C LYS A 164 5.18 -15.44 -20.79
N ILE A 165 4.78 -14.44 -21.59
CA ILE A 165 4.40 -14.63 -22.99
C ILE A 165 5.58 -15.18 -23.80
N PHE A 166 6.77 -14.60 -23.66
CA PHE A 166 7.96 -15.03 -24.39
C PHE A 166 8.42 -16.45 -24.01
N CYS A 167 8.33 -16.83 -22.74
CA CYS A 167 8.71 -18.16 -22.28
C CYS A 167 7.71 -19.23 -22.74
N VAL A 168 6.41 -18.93 -22.75
CA VAL A 168 5.36 -19.80 -23.32
C VAL A 168 5.50 -19.94 -24.83
N LEU A 169 5.87 -18.87 -25.54
CA LEU A 169 6.14 -18.91 -26.98
C LEU A 169 7.44 -19.64 -27.36
N LYS A 170 8.45 -19.68 -26.48
CA LYS A 170 9.73 -20.37 -26.71
C LYS A 170 9.72 -21.83 -26.26
N ALA A 171 8.78 -22.20 -25.38
CA ALA A 171 8.57 -23.58 -24.91
C ALA A 171 7.65 -24.41 -25.82
N ARG A 172 7.17 -23.82 -26.92
CA ARG A 172 6.40 -24.46 -27.98
C ARG A 172 7.24 -24.48 -29.26
#